data_AF-A0AA36MU12-F1
#
_entry.id   AF-A0AA36MU12-F1
#
_cell.length_a   1.000
_cell.length_b   1.000
_cell.length_c   1.000
_cell.angle_alpha   90.00
_cell.angle_beta   90.00
_cell.angle_gamma   90.00
#
_symmetry.space_group_name_H-M   'P 1'
#
loop_
_entity.id
_entity.type
_entity.pdbx_description
1 polymer ?
#
loop_
_entity_poly.entity_id
_entity_poly.type
_entity_poly.pdbx_seq_one_letter_code
_entity_poly.pdbx_strand_id
1 'polypeptide(L)'
;MFLSTASHEEYYSFGESTWDLVLFIGTGALGPMGSLQTFILAIVNVLMQGIFVGIAWFNFLAPDINESTVQDAFRWRRSSGHSLSYYDEVSMESLAKRVCDEDKSLHISGIQVQLIEDIRKYLKPDAEGMGVFFTGQVLCMVALICWYLMVAKEVSHALALHRGVHALPNGKTTITTRENPFTQVTYYKLGSVTRRRKTASALLLVYRLVAAVLLIYVGTFFLVYTVSVTELILNAVALGIILDIDDLLFDALATTPGRHLVNQLDPLPMPAFPRFRGADAKSTSMSLLIPGGIALVYFMMLAPFVSVLNDVSTKMCGGNQQFVWSTDKRRVVNLSPTSGGGWDNMTQTIQTLAIDEAQTIPDVANPRNAMYGVWVREVSLLQDMESLTLEELIQKGNPQCGDMANEEPMLNYLREGLGNWSVDSCADAEMYCNSLTEEPWSLDAGRGYTTRMFCPGTCGCNVPGGNYVLTQGCAYASGDPCLLSNTYQEQRTSATCVEPDAAELRSTTSWASWVQTIQAYGNSAGNFHGKAEALKLAEAMWDHGCGFGQNLTDENVTWGDCYSWSAALSWPFKTLEFFCPVTCDCRSQYSNSACPTPGGKNCNELQSCLFHNDVYYCKDNTPVSTS
;
A
#
# COMPACT_ATOMS: atom_id res chain seq x y z
N MET A 1 -59.02 37.73 34.57
CA MET A 1 -58.74 37.53 36.01
C MET A 1 -57.40 36.83 36.10
N PHE A 2 -56.33 37.61 36.28
CA PHE A 2 -54.95 37.13 36.28
C PHE A 2 -54.68 36.38 37.59
N LEU A 3 -54.43 35.08 37.50
CA LEU A 3 -53.87 34.30 38.60
C LEU A 3 -52.50 34.90 38.94
N SER A 4 -52.41 35.50 40.12
CA SER A 4 -51.17 35.83 40.79
C SER A 4 -50.22 34.63 40.72
N THR A 5 -49.04 34.83 40.16
CA THR A 5 -47.95 33.86 40.12
C THR A 5 -47.55 33.51 41.55
N ALA A 6 -48.09 32.42 42.10
CA ALA A 6 -47.49 31.76 43.24
C ALA A 6 -46.07 31.36 42.84
N SER A 7 -45.07 31.96 43.47
CA SER A 7 -43.67 31.54 43.32
C SER A 7 -43.56 30.13 43.89
N HIS A 8 -43.68 29.12 43.04
CA HIS A 8 -43.36 27.75 43.42
C HIS A 8 -41.87 27.70 43.78
N GLU A 9 -41.56 27.60 45.08
CA GLU A 9 -40.20 27.35 45.55
C GLU A 9 -39.75 25.98 45.08
N GLU A 10 -38.60 25.92 44.42
CA GLU A 10 -37.97 24.66 44.06
C GLU A 10 -37.04 24.23 45.21
N TYR A 11 -36.92 22.93 45.43
CA TYR A 11 -36.13 22.37 46.52
C TYR A 11 -35.04 21.45 45.96
N TYR A 12 -33.82 21.59 46.48
CA TYR A 12 -32.70 20.71 46.17
C TYR A 12 -32.54 19.67 47.30
N SER A 13 -32.71 18.39 46.97
CA SER A 13 -32.36 17.30 47.88
C SER A 13 -30.87 17.01 47.74
N PHE A 14 -30.18 16.87 48.88
CA PHE A 14 -28.81 16.37 48.88
C PHE A 14 -28.78 14.95 48.32
N GLY A 15 -27.78 14.66 47.50
CA GLY A 15 -27.53 13.33 46.94
C GLY A 15 -26.45 12.59 47.74
N GLU A 16 -26.37 11.28 47.54
CA GLU A 16 -25.33 10.40 48.09
C GLU A 16 -23.99 10.61 47.36
N SER A 17 -23.49 11.84 47.39
CA SER A 17 -22.31 12.30 46.66
C SER A 17 -21.25 12.83 47.61
N THR A 18 -19.99 12.53 47.30
CA THR A 18 -18.84 13.09 48.04
C THR A 18 -18.84 14.62 47.98
N TRP A 19 -19.34 15.23 46.88
CA TRP A 19 -19.39 16.67 46.70
C TRP A 19 -20.33 17.38 47.67
N ASP A 20 -21.47 16.76 47.96
CA ASP A 20 -22.45 17.28 48.90
C ASP A 20 -21.91 17.25 50.34
N LEU A 21 -21.15 16.20 50.67
CA LEU A 21 -20.53 16.02 51.99
C LEU A 21 -19.43 17.04 52.28
N VAL A 22 -18.68 17.47 51.25
CA VAL A 22 -17.59 18.46 51.37
C VAL A 22 -18.06 19.79 51.96
N LEU A 23 -19.32 20.16 51.73
CA LEU A 23 -19.92 21.37 52.29
C LEU A 23 -20.01 21.36 53.83
N PHE A 24 -19.90 20.20 54.46
CA PHE A 24 -20.02 20.02 55.91
C PHE A 24 -18.67 19.85 56.63
N ILE A 25 -17.53 19.86 55.89
CA ILE A 25 -16.19 19.79 56.50
C ILE A 25 -16.03 20.87 57.59
N GLY A 26 -15.53 20.48 58.75
CA GLY A 26 -15.32 21.37 59.90
C GLY A 26 -16.61 21.82 60.59
N THR A 27 -17.75 21.16 60.34
CA THR A 27 -18.95 21.32 61.18
C THR A 27 -18.93 20.32 62.33
N GLY A 28 -19.61 20.65 63.43
CA GLY A 28 -19.76 19.71 64.56
C GLY A 28 -20.51 18.43 64.21
N ALA A 29 -21.30 18.42 63.11
CA ALA A 29 -22.09 17.27 62.69
C ALA A 29 -21.23 16.10 62.17
N LEU A 30 -20.11 16.38 61.51
CA LEU A 30 -19.17 15.34 61.03
C LEU A 30 -18.09 14.98 62.06
N GLY A 31 -17.86 15.85 63.04
CA GLY A 31 -16.69 15.75 63.93
C GLY A 31 -15.34 15.95 63.19
N PRO A 32 -14.22 15.96 63.93
CA PRO A 32 -12.89 16.21 63.36
C PRO A 32 -12.42 15.07 62.45
N MET A 33 -12.63 13.81 62.86
CA MET A 33 -12.21 12.65 62.05
C MET A 33 -13.10 12.43 60.83
N GLY A 34 -14.42 12.64 60.94
CA GLY A 34 -15.31 12.59 59.77
C GLY A 34 -14.96 13.68 58.77
N SER A 35 -14.64 14.89 59.24
CA SER A 35 -14.16 15.98 58.37
C SER A 35 -12.85 15.66 57.67
N LEU A 36 -11.89 15.02 58.35
CA LEU A 36 -10.63 14.58 57.76
C LEU A 36 -10.86 13.52 56.68
N GLN A 37 -11.70 12.52 56.96
CA GLN A 37 -12.05 11.46 56.00
C GLN A 37 -12.73 12.05 54.77
N THR A 38 -13.73 12.93 54.91
CA THR A 38 -14.39 13.61 53.78
C THR A 38 -13.40 14.42 52.95
N PHE A 39 -12.43 15.09 53.58
CA PHE A 39 -11.40 15.82 52.85
C PHE A 39 -10.50 14.89 52.03
N ILE A 40 -10.09 13.75 52.60
CA ILE A 40 -9.33 12.72 51.87
C ILE A 40 -10.14 12.17 50.69
N LEU A 41 -11.43 11.87 50.89
CA LEU A 41 -12.31 11.38 49.82
C LEU A 41 -12.43 12.39 48.68
N ALA A 42 -12.56 13.68 48.98
CA ALA A 42 -12.59 14.71 47.95
C ALA A 42 -11.28 14.78 47.16
N ILE A 43 -10.12 14.66 47.81
CA ILE A 43 -8.83 14.61 47.13
C ILE A 43 -8.72 13.37 46.23
N VAL A 44 -9.07 12.20 46.76
CA VAL A 44 -9.03 10.94 45.99
C VAL A 44 -9.94 11.04 44.77
N ASN A 45 -11.13 11.60 44.92
CA ASN A 45 -12.07 11.80 43.83
C ASN A 45 -11.49 12.70 42.72
N VAL A 46 -10.93 13.86 43.10
CA VAL A 46 -10.27 14.77 42.14
C VAL A 46 -9.09 14.10 41.44
N LEU A 47 -8.27 13.32 42.17
CA LEU A 47 -7.14 12.61 41.61
C LEU A 47 -7.59 11.52 40.63
N MET A 48 -8.61 10.72 40.98
CA MET A 48 -9.14 9.68 40.11
C MET A 48 -9.73 10.28 38.83
N GLN A 49 -10.60 11.28 38.95
CA GLN A 49 -11.14 12.00 37.79
C GLN A 49 -10.04 12.60 36.93
N GLY A 50 -9.03 13.24 37.55
CA GLY A 50 -7.89 13.81 36.83
C GLY A 50 -7.05 12.78 36.08
N ILE A 51 -6.79 11.61 36.69
CA ILE A 51 -6.06 10.50 36.04
C ILE A 51 -6.85 9.96 34.85
N PHE A 52 -8.15 9.72 35.01
CA PHE A 52 -8.98 9.21 33.90
C PHE A 52 -9.07 10.19 32.75
N VAL A 53 -9.32 11.48 33.03
CA VAL A 53 -9.31 12.53 32.00
C VAL A 53 -7.94 12.61 31.32
N GLY A 54 -6.85 12.51 32.09
CA GLY A 54 -5.48 12.49 31.56
C GLY A 54 -5.22 11.30 30.63
N ILE A 55 -5.56 10.08 31.06
CA ILE A 55 -5.42 8.87 30.22
C ILE A 55 -6.21 9.04 28.93
N ALA A 56 -7.46 9.49 29.02
CA ALA A 56 -8.31 9.63 27.86
C ALA A 56 -7.81 10.74 26.91
N TRP A 57 -7.29 11.85 27.45
CA TRP A 57 -6.68 12.92 26.66
C TRP A 57 -5.48 12.43 25.85
N PHE A 58 -4.56 11.67 26.46
CA PHE A 58 -3.32 11.26 25.78
C PHE A 58 -3.49 10.05 24.86
N ASN A 59 -4.49 9.18 25.07
CA ASN A 59 -4.62 7.94 24.32
C ASN A 59 -5.76 7.94 23.29
N PHE A 60 -6.81 8.76 23.46
CA PHE A 60 -8.05 8.61 22.68
C PHE A 60 -8.46 9.83 21.85
N LEU A 61 -7.64 10.90 21.83
CA LEU A 61 -7.92 12.09 21.01
C LEU A 61 -7.50 11.94 19.54
N ALA A 62 -6.59 11.02 19.23
CA ALA A 62 -6.14 10.77 17.87
C ALA A 62 -6.92 9.58 17.27
N PRO A 63 -7.43 9.69 16.04
CA PRO A 63 -8.07 8.56 15.36
C PRO A 63 -7.04 7.56 14.85
N ASP A 64 -7.28 6.27 15.10
CA ASP A 64 -6.47 5.17 14.55
C ASP A 64 -6.60 5.06 13.02
N ILE A 65 -7.78 5.42 12.49
CA ILE A 65 -8.05 5.45 11.05
C ILE A 65 -8.15 6.90 10.60
N ASN A 66 -7.22 7.30 9.74
CA ASN A 66 -7.15 8.66 9.19
C ASN A 66 -6.72 8.62 7.71
N GLU A 67 -6.44 9.79 7.13
CA GLU A 67 -6.03 9.91 5.73
C GLU A 67 -4.76 9.12 5.38
N SER A 68 -3.81 8.95 6.31
CA SER A 68 -2.63 8.10 6.05
C SER A 68 -3.03 6.62 5.95
N THR A 69 -4.03 6.19 6.73
CA THR A 69 -4.56 4.83 6.65
C THR A 69 -5.18 4.55 5.27
N VAL A 70 -5.81 5.55 4.63
CA VAL A 70 -6.32 5.43 3.24
C VAL A 70 -5.16 5.17 2.27
N GLN A 71 -4.05 5.89 2.44
CA GLN A 71 -2.85 5.70 1.62
C GLN A 71 -2.20 4.34 1.86
N ASP A 72 -2.14 3.89 3.11
CA ASP A 72 -1.55 2.59 3.47
C ASP A 72 -2.42 1.42 2.99
N ALA A 73 -3.74 1.55 3.05
CA ALA A 73 -4.70 0.65 2.42
C ALA A 73 -4.44 0.52 0.91
N PHE A 74 -4.26 1.65 0.23
CA PHE A 74 -3.98 1.66 -1.21
C PHE A 74 -2.58 1.12 -1.54
N ARG A 75 -1.56 1.39 -0.72
CA ARG A 75 -0.23 0.77 -0.87
C ARG A 75 -0.28 -0.74 -0.72
N TRP A 76 -0.90 -1.24 0.35
CA TRP A 76 -1.03 -2.67 0.61
C TRP A 76 -1.71 -3.41 -0.54
N ARG A 77 -2.82 -2.87 -1.04
CA ARG A 77 -3.56 -3.48 -2.16
C ARG A 77 -2.66 -3.69 -3.38
N ARG A 78 -1.83 -2.69 -3.69
CA ARG A 78 -0.97 -2.70 -4.87
C ARG A 78 0.28 -3.55 -4.69
N SER A 79 0.92 -3.47 -3.52
CA SER A 79 2.16 -4.21 -3.24
C SER A 79 1.91 -5.69 -3.01
N SER A 80 0.89 -6.03 -2.22
CA SER A 80 0.68 -7.38 -1.69
C SER A 80 -0.65 -7.96 -2.12
N GLY A 81 -1.72 -7.15 -2.14
CA GLY A 81 -3.07 -7.62 -2.47
C GLY A 81 -3.18 -8.30 -3.84
N HIS A 82 -2.49 -7.76 -4.85
CA HIS A 82 -2.47 -8.31 -6.20
C HIS A 82 -1.13 -8.96 -6.60
N SER A 83 -0.18 -9.11 -5.68
CA SER A 83 1.09 -9.76 -6.04
C SER A 83 0.89 -11.26 -6.26
N LEU A 84 1.49 -11.79 -7.32
CA LEU A 84 1.51 -13.23 -7.60
C LEU A 84 2.09 -14.05 -6.46
N SER A 85 3.04 -13.51 -5.70
CA SER A 85 3.67 -14.22 -4.58
C SER A 85 2.69 -14.56 -3.44
N TYR A 86 1.52 -13.92 -3.39
CA TYR A 86 0.47 -14.17 -2.40
C TYR A 86 -0.83 -14.71 -3.02
N TYR A 87 -0.77 -15.11 -4.29
CA TYR A 87 -1.87 -15.81 -4.96
C TYR A 87 -2.10 -17.18 -4.32
N ASP A 88 -3.36 -17.57 -4.15
CA ASP A 88 -3.71 -18.90 -3.66
C ASP A 88 -4.10 -19.81 -4.83
N GLU A 89 -3.24 -20.79 -5.11
CA GLU A 89 -3.45 -21.78 -6.16
C GLU A 89 -4.67 -22.68 -5.92
N VAL A 90 -5.09 -22.86 -4.66
CA VAL A 90 -6.21 -23.75 -4.33
C VAL A 90 -7.55 -23.07 -4.55
N SER A 91 -7.72 -21.85 -4.04
CA SER A 91 -8.96 -21.08 -4.23
C SER A 91 -9.02 -20.36 -5.59
N MET A 92 -7.88 -20.22 -6.27
CA MET A 92 -7.72 -19.42 -7.49
C MET A 92 -8.13 -17.95 -7.27
N GLU A 93 -7.75 -17.39 -6.13
CA GLU A 93 -8.07 -16.01 -5.75
C GLU A 93 -6.81 -15.20 -5.41
N SER A 94 -6.87 -13.90 -5.69
CA SER A 94 -5.86 -12.95 -5.22
C SER A 94 -6.00 -12.75 -3.71
N LEU A 95 -4.92 -12.29 -3.07
CA LEU A 95 -4.95 -11.93 -1.66
C LEU A 95 -5.96 -10.80 -1.40
N ALA A 96 -6.06 -9.82 -2.31
CA ALA A 96 -7.03 -8.73 -2.22
C ALA A 96 -8.47 -9.27 -2.16
N LYS A 97 -8.82 -10.21 -3.06
CA LYS A 97 -10.14 -10.83 -3.08
C LYS A 97 -10.45 -11.56 -1.78
N ARG A 98 -9.51 -12.38 -1.30
CA ARG A 98 -9.70 -13.14 -0.04
C ARG A 98 -9.85 -12.23 1.18
N VAL A 99 -9.07 -11.14 1.27
CA VAL A 99 -9.21 -10.16 2.35
C VAL A 99 -10.56 -9.46 2.28
N CYS A 100 -10.98 -9.07 1.08
CA CYS A 100 -12.27 -8.43 0.86
C CYS A 100 -13.46 -9.38 0.98
N ASP A 101 -13.25 -10.69 0.99
CA ASP A 101 -14.27 -11.69 1.33
C ASP A 101 -14.25 -12.07 2.82
N GLU A 102 -13.40 -11.41 3.63
CA GLU A 102 -13.25 -11.67 5.06
C GLU A 102 -12.81 -13.12 5.37
N ASP A 103 -11.95 -13.68 4.51
CA ASP A 103 -11.46 -15.06 4.66
C ASP A 103 -10.59 -15.22 5.92
N LYS A 104 -11.17 -15.88 6.93
CA LYS A 104 -10.53 -16.13 8.23
C LYS A 104 -9.44 -17.20 8.20
N SER A 105 -9.29 -17.92 7.08
CA SER A 105 -8.22 -18.91 6.89
C SER A 105 -6.88 -18.29 6.48
N LEU A 106 -6.87 -16.98 6.16
CA LEU A 106 -5.67 -16.25 5.79
C LEU A 106 -4.67 -16.18 6.96
N HIS A 107 -3.47 -16.73 6.73
CA HIS A 107 -2.34 -16.61 7.65
C HIS A 107 -1.54 -15.30 7.45
N ILE A 108 -1.76 -14.62 6.31
CA ILE A 108 -1.16 -13.32 5.96
C ILE A 108 -2.24 -12.24 5.86
N SER A 109 -1.86 -10.97 6.08
CA SER A 109 -2.78 -9.82 6.02
C SER A 109 -3.99 -9.90 6.97
N GLY A 110 -3.85 -10.57 8.12
CA GLY A 110 -4.93 -10.68 9.12
C GLY A 110 -5.37 -9.33 9.70
N ILE A 111 -4.46 -8.35 9.78
CA ILE A 111 -4.79 -6.97 10.20
C ILE A 111 -5.76 -6.33 9.20
N GLN A 112 -5.54 -6.53 7.90
CA GLN A 112 -6.37 -5.99 6.83
C GLN A 112 -7.76 -6.66 6.81
N VAL A 113 -7.82 -7.98 7.07
CA VAL A 113 -9.09 -8.70 7.25
C VAL A 113 -9.88 -8.11 8.42
N GLN A 114 -9.25 -7.96 9.59
CA GLN A 114 -9.89 -7.40 10.78
C GLN A 114 -10.38 -5.96 10.54
N LEU A 115 -9.56 -5.13 9.90
CA LEU A 115 -9.91 -3.75 9.54
C LEU A 115 -11.15 -3.69 8.65
N ILE A 116 -11.21 -4.50 7.60
CA ILE A 116 -12.37 -4.55 6.69
C ILE A 116 -13.60 -5.13 7.38
N GLU A 117 -13.45 -6.17 8.20
CA GLU A 117 -14.54 -6.75 9.00
C GLU A 117 -15.15 -5.69 9.94
N ASP A 118 -14.33 -4.89 10.63
CA ASP A 118 -14.79 -3.84 11.54
C ASP A 118 -15.47 -2.68 10.77
N ILE A 119 -14.88 -2.24 9.66
CA ILE A 119 -15.46 -1.19 8.82
C ILE A 119 -16.82 -1.63 8.24
N ARG A 120 -16.92 -2.85 7.72
CA ARG A 120 -18.18 -3.35 7.15
C ARG A 120 -19.26 -3.57 8.20
N LYS A 121 -18.91 -4.06 9.38
CA LYS A 121 -19.87 -4.14 10.50
C LYS A 121 -20.37 -2.76 10.92
N TYR A 122 -19.52 -1.74 10.87
CA TYR A 122 -19.89 -0.37 11.21
C TYR A 122 -20.74 0.30 10.13
N LEU A 123 -20.32 0.22 8.86
CA LEU A 123 -20.99 0.88 7.72
C LEU A 123 -22.24 0.13 7.23
N LYS A 124 -22.21 -1.21 7.26
CA LYS A 124 -23.22 -2.13 6.71
C LYS A 124 -23.69 -1.76 5.28
N PRO A 125 -22.78 -1.76 4.28
CA PRO A 125 -23.11 -1.36 2.91
C PRO A 125 -24.20 -2.23 2.28
N ASP A 126 -24.24 -3.52 2.60
CA ASP A 126 -25.17 -4.50 2.00
C ASP A 126 -26.46 -4.69 2.81
N ALA A 127 -26.74 -3.81 3.78
CA ALA A 127 -27.96 -3.93 4.56
C ALA A 127 -29.19 -3.62 3.70
N GLU A 128 -30.20 -4.50 3.75
CA GLU A 128 -31.50 -4.28 3.13
C GLU A 128 -32.61 -4.09 4.18
N GLY A 129 -33.69 -3.42 3.79
CA GLY A 129 -34.87 -3.20 4.64
C GLY A 129 -34.55 -2.38 5.90
N MET A 130 -35.03 -2.83 7.06
CA MET A 130 -34.78 -2.12 8.33
C MET A 130 -33.31 -2.20 8.80
N GLY A 131 -32.50 -3.08 8.22
CA GLY A 131 -31.08 -3.21 8.57
C GLY A 131 -30.27 -1.94 8.31
N VAL A 132 -30.66 -1.15 7.30
CA VAL A 132 -30.03 0.13 6.91
C VAL A 132 -30.07 1.16 8.03
N PHE A 133 -31.05 1.07 8.93
CA PHE A 133 -31.15 1.99 10.07
C PHE A 133 -30.21 1.61 11.23
N PHE A 134 -29.87 0.33 11.38
CA PHE A 134 -29.09 -0.18 12.50
C PHE A 134 -27.58 -0.25 12.16
N THR A 135 -27.02 0.87 11.73
CA THR A 135 -25.57 1.02 11.45
C THR A 135 -24.80 1.43 12.70
N GLY A 136 -23.48 1.28 12.66
CA GLY A 136 -22.58 1.78 13.71
C GLY A 136 -22.66 3.30 13.88
N GLN A 137 -22.96 4.04 12.81
CA GLN A 137 -23.17 5.49 12.86
C GLN A 137 -24.36 5.86 13.74
N VAL A 138 -25.50 5.19 13.57
CA VAL A 138 -26.69 5.45 14.39
C VAL A 138 -26.44 5.04 15.84
N LEU A 139 -25.74 3.94 16.07
CA LEU A 139 -25.33 3.54 17.41
C LEU A 139 -24.41 4.59 18.08
N CYS A 140 -23.44 5.15 17.34
CA CYS A 140 -22.59 6.24 17.81
C CYS A 140 -23.41 7.47 18.19
N MET A 141 -24.43 7.82 17.39
CA MET A 141 -25.31 8.96 17.69
C MET A 141 -26.15 8.72 18.95
N VAL A 142 -26.68 7.50 19.13
CA VAL A 142 -27.40 7.12 20.36
C VAL A 142 -26.46 7.16 21.56
N ALA A 143 -25.24 6.63 21.44
CA ALA A 143 -24.23 6.66 22.49
C ALA A 143 -23.87 8.11 22.88
N LEU A 144 -23.67 9.00 21.91
CA LEU A 144 -23.41 10.43 22.16
C LEU A 144 -24.61 11.13 22.83
N ILE A 145 -25.85 10.80 22.44
CA ILE A 145 -27.05 11.33 23.11
C ILE A 145 -27.08 10.90 24.57
N CYS A 146 -26.89 9.60 24.84
CA CYS A 146 -26.81 9.07 26.20
C CYS A 146 -25.68 9.73 26.99
N TRP A 147 -24.50 9.90 26.38
CA TRP A 147 -23.36 10.58 26.98
C TRP A 147 -23.67 12.04 27.36
N TYR A 148 -24.23 12.81 26.44
CA TYR A 148 -24.60 14.20 26.70
C TYR A 148 -25.70 14.34 27.74
N LEU A 149 -26.63 13.39 27.81
CA LEU A 149 -27.64 13.35 28.88
C LEU A 149 -27.01 13.07 30.25
N MET A 150 -26.02 12.17 30.33
CA MET A 150 -25.29 11.90 31.58
C MET A 150 -24.52 13.13 32.04
N VAL A 151 -23.83 13.83 31.15
CA VAL A 151 -23.14 15.08 31.54
C VAL A 151 -24.13 16.20 31.87
N ALA A 152 -25.24 16.32 31.14
CA ALA A 152 -26.27 17.32 31.43
C ALA A 152 -26.91 17.10 32.81
N LYS A 153 -27.13 15.84 33.20
CA LYS A 153 -27.55 15.46 34.56
C LYS A 153 -26.52 15.97 35.58
N GLU A 154 -25.24 15.65 35.39
CA GLU A 154 -24.16 16.03 36.31
C GLU A 154 -24.04 17.57 36.47
N VAL A 155 -24.01 18.31 35.36
CA VAL A 155 -23.97 19.79 35.36
C VAL A 155 -25.21 20.38 36.06
N SER A 156 -26.38 19.78 35.83
CA SER A 156 -27.63 20.17 36.49
C SER A 156 -27.55 19.99 38.01
N HIS A 157 -27.02 18.85 38.49
CA HIS A 157 -26.85 18.57 39.91
C HIS A 157 -25.85 19.56 40.55
N ALA A 158 -24.70 19.79 39.92
CA ALA A 158 -23.71 20.75 40.38
C ALA A 158 -24.27 22.19 40.50
N LEU A 159 -25.03 22.65 39.50
CA LEU A 159 -25.66 23.97 39.51
C LEU A 159 -26.80 24.07 40.53
N ALA A 160 -27.56 23.01 40.76
CA ALA A 160 -28.64 23.00 41.75
C ALA A 160 -28.08 23.12 43.18
N LEU A 161 -27.03 22.35 43.50
CA LEU A 161 -26.33 22.46 44.78
C LEU A 161 -25.83 23.89 45.03
N HIS A 162 -25.12 24.47 44.06
CA HIS A 162 -24.58 25.82 44.21
C HIS A 162 -25.67 26.89 44.37
N ARG A 163 -26.76 26.80 43.60
CA ARG A 163 -27.91 27.72 43.72
C ARG A 163 -28.57 27.62 45.10
N GLY A 164 -28.75 26.41 45.63
CA GLY A 164 -29.28 26.19 46.98
C GLY A 164 -28.38 26.80 48.06
N VAL A 165 -27.06 26.58 47.98
CA VAL A 165 -26.09 27.16 48.94
C VAL A 165 -26.04 28.69 48.84
N HIS A 166 -26.16 29.24 47.63
CA HIS A 166 -26.15 30.69 47.41
C HIS A 166 -27.39 31.37 47.99
N ALA A 167 -28.57 30.74 47.90
CA ALA A 167 -29.85 31.24 48.39
C ALA A 167 -29.95 31.36 49.93
N LEU A 168 -29.15 30.60 50.67
CA LEU A 168 -29.14 30.63 52.13
C LEU A 168 -28.61 31.97 52.69
N PRO A 169 -29.08 32.44 53.86
CA PRO A 169 -28.60 33.68 54.46
C PRO A 169 -27.13 33.58 54.90
N ASN A 170 -26.41 34.70 54.81
CA ASN A 170 -25.01 34.81 55.24
C ASN A 170 -24.94 34.83 56.78
N GLY A 171 -24.26 33.87 57.38
CA GLY A 171 -24.13 33.76 58.85
C GLY A 171 -23.07 32.76 59.28
N LYS A 172 -22.88 32.59 60.60
CA LYS A 172 -22.09 31.46 61.13
C LYS A 172 -22.84 30.17 60.77
N THR A 173 -22.15 29.17 60.21
CA THR A 173 -22.82 27.94 59.76
C THR A 173 -23.55 27.27 60.92
N THR A 174 -24.88 27.22 60.84
CA THR A 174 -25.77 26.65 61.87
C THR A 174 -26.60 25.53 61.26
N ILE A 175 -26.48 24.34 61.83
CA ILE A 175 -27.32 23.18 61.52
C ILE A 175 -28.29 23.03 62.69
N THR A 176 -29.58 23.18 62.44
CA THR A 176 -30.63 23.01 63.46
C THR A 176 -31.22 21.61 63.31
N THR A 177 -31.34 20.89 64.41
CA THR A 177 -31.99 19.57 64.45
C THR A 177 -33.48 19.75 64.72
N ARG A 178 -34.32 19.08 63.93
CA ARG A 178 -35.76 18.97 64.16
C ARG A 178 -36.09 17.50 64.37
N GLU A 179 -36.55 17.14 65.56
CA GLU A 179 -37.01 15.79 65.83
C GLU A 179 -38.49 15.67 65.42
N ASN A 180 -38.84 14.62 64.69
CA ASN A 180 -40.24 14.34 64.39
C ASN A 180 -40.89 13.69 65.61
N PRO A 181 -41.93 14.31 66.22
CA PRO A 181 -42.55 13.80 67.44
C PRO A 181 -43.21 12.43 67.30
N PHE A 182 -43.46 11.95 66.07
CA PHE A 182 -44.10 10.65 65.82
C PHE A 182 -43.12 9.54 65.43
N THR A 183 -42.05 9.86 64.70
CA THR A 183 -41.11 8.85 64.19
C THR A 183 -39.80 8.79 64.96
N GLN A 184 -39.53 9.74 65.89
CA GLN A 184 -38.26 9.91 66.61
C GLN A 184 -37.03 10.02 65.70
N VAL A 185 -37.24 10.29 64.40
CA VAL A 185 -36.16 10.55 63.45
C VAL A 185 -35.76 12.01 63.55
N THR A 186 -34.46 12.27 63.64
CA THR A 186 -33.89 13.62 63.65
C THR A 186 -33.65 14.09 62.23
N TYR A 187 -34.21 15.23 61.84
CA TYR A 187 -33.95 15.88 60.56
C TYR A 187 -33.00 17.05 60.77
N TYR A 188 -32.05 17.22 59.85
CA TYR A 188 -31.08 18.30 59.91
C TYR A 188 -31.49 19.41 58.94
N LYS A 189 -31.70 20.63 59.45
CA LYS A 189 -31.98 21.80 58.63
C LYS A 189 -30.79 22.75 58.61
N LEU A 190 -30.33 23.08 57.40
CA LEU A 190 -29.24 24.04 57.20
C LEU A 190 -29.80 25.48 57.24
N GLY A 191 -29.52 26.22 58.31
CA GLY A 191 -30.13 27.54 58.55
C GLY A 191 -29.40 28.72 57.91
N SER A 192 -28.08 28.80 58.09
CA SER A 192 -27.25 29.86 57.50
C SER A 192 -25.86 29.33 57.16
N VAL A 193 -25.16 29.97 56.21
CA VAL A 193 -23.86 29.52 55.71
C VAL A 193 -22.85 30.67 55.68
N THR A 194 -21.61 30.38 56.04
CA THR A 194 -20.51 31.36 56.02
C THR A 194 -20.10 31.73 54.59
N ARG A 195 -19.62 32.97 54.38
CA ARG A 195 -19.10 33.41 53.07
C ARG A 195 -17.98 32.51 52.55
N ARG A 196 -17.11 31.99 53.43
CA ARG A 196 -16.03 31.06 53.05
C ARG A 196 -16.55 29.74 52.47
N ARG A 197 -17.66 29.21 52.98
CA ARG A 197 -18.29 28.00 52.43
C ARG A 197 -19.00 28.28 51.11
N LYS A 198 -19.59 29.47 50.95
CA LYS A 198 -20.15 29.90 49.65
C LYS A 198 -19.06 30.03 48.57
N THR A 199 -17.91 30.60 48.90
CA THR A 199 -16.76 30.65 47.97
C THR A 199 -16.20 29.26 47.69
N ALA A 200 -16.14 28.37 48.69
CA ALA A 200 -15.73 26.98 48.46
C ALA A 200 -16.72 26.23 47.54
N SER A 201 -18.02 26.41 47.73
CA SER A 201 -19.06 25.87 46.84
C SER A 201 -18.93 26.43 45.42
N ALA A 202 -18.60 27.72 45.26
CA ALA A 202 -18.36 28.32 43.94
C ALA A 202 -17.12 27.73 43.26
N LEU A 203 -16.00 27.58 44.00
CA LEU A 203 -14.78 26.93 43.47
C LEU A 203 -15.04 25.48 43.07
N LEU A 204 -15.84 24.76 43.87
CA LEU A 204 -16.23 23.40 43.56
C LEU A 204 -17.10 23.30 42.30
N LEU A 205 -18.05 24.22 42.14
CA LEU A 205 -18.85 24.33 40.92
C LEU A 205 -17.94 24.58 39.71
N VAL A 206 -17.00 25.52 39.80
CA VAL A 206 -16.06 25.81 38.71
C VAL A 206 -15.25 24.57 38.35
N TYR A 207 -14.72 23.85 39.34
CA TYR A 207 -14.03 22.58 39.10
C TYR A 207 -14.93 21.56 38.37
N ARG A 208 -16.15 21.31 38.88
CA ARG A 208 -17.09 20.34 38.26
C ARG A 208 -17.45 20.75 36.83
N LEU A 209 -17.66 22.03 36.56
CA LEU A 209 -17.93 22.53 35.21
C LEU A 209 -16.72 22.35 34.28
N VAL A 210 -15.51 22.63 34.75
CA VAL A 210 -14.27 22.40 33.96
C VAL A 210 -14.09 20.91 33.67
N ALA A 211 -14.24 20.05 34.68
CA ALA A 211 -14.16 18.60 34.51
C ALA A 211 -15.22 18.09 33.53
N ALA A 212 -16.47 18.56 33.64
CA ALA A 212 -17.56 18.20 32.72
C ALA A 212 -17.27 18.65 31.28
N VAL A 213 -16.71 19.85 31.07
CA VAL A 213 -16.34 20.34 29.73
C VAL A 213 -15.21 19.50 29.14
N LEU A 214 -14.17 19.17 29.92
CA LEU A 214 -13.07 18.31 29.48
C LEU A 214 -13.57 16.90 29.16
N LEU A 215 -14.45 16.34 29.98
CA LEU A 215 -15.06 15.03 29.75
C LEU A 215 -15.95 15.01 28.53
N ILE A 216 -16.79 16.03 28.30
CA ILE A 216 -17.56 16.15 27.04
C ILE A 216 -16.60 16.13 25.86
N TYR A 217 -15.56 16.96 25.89
CA TYR A 217 -14.59 17.05 24.82
C TYR A 217 -13.93 15.70 24.54
N VAL A 218 -13.25 15.11 25.53
CA VAL A 218 -12.52 13.85 25.33
C VAL A 218 -13.47 12.67 25.05
N GLY A 219 -14.61 12.61 25.73
CA GLY A 219 -15.62 11.56 25.55
C GLY A 219 -16.25 11.57 24.15
N THR A 220 -16.47 12.75 23.57
CA THR A 220 -16.95 12.87 22.18
C THR A 220 -15.93 12.31 21.19
N PHE A 221 -14.65 12.66 21.32
CA PHE A 221 -13.59 12.13 20.46
C PHE A 221 -13.46 10.61 20.60
N PHE A 222 -13.46 10.12 21.84
CA PHE A 222 -13.35 8.69 22.14
C PHE A 222 -14.48 7.87 21.52
N LEU A 223 -15.74 8.36 21.61
CA LEU A 223 -16.89 7.68 21.01
C LEU A 223 -16.89 7.75 19.47
N VAL A 224 -16.56 8.90 18.89
CA VAL A 224 -16.60 9.07 17.43
C VAL A 224 -15.53 8.24 16.73
N TYR A 225 -14.33 8.12 17.31
CA TYR A 225 -13.22 7.39 16.69
C TYR A 225 -13.22 5.88 16.96
N THR A 226 -14.19 5.37 17.71
CA THR A 226 -14.35 3.92 17.93
C THR A 226 -15.11 3.29 16.76
N VAL A 227 -14.45 2.44 15.97
CA VAL A 227 -15.07 1.71 14.83
C VAL A 227 -15.70 0.39 15.27
N SER A 228 -15.11 -0.28 16.27
CA SER A 228 -15.66 -1.52 16.81
C SER A 228 -16.98 -1.25 17.53
N VAL A 229 -18.07 -1.82 17.00
CA VAL A 229 -19.44 -1.64 17.52
C VAL A 229 -19.53 -2.11 18.98
N THR A 230 -18.82 -3.17 19.34
CA THR A 230 -18.79 -3.70 20.71
C THR A 230 -18.05 -2.77 21.66
N GLU A 231 -16.92 -2.20 21.22
CA GLU A 231 -16.15 -1.25 22.02
C GLU A 231 -16.90 0.07 22.19
N LEU A 232 -17.65 0.50 21.18
CA LEU A 232 -18.40 1.75 21.24
C LEU A 232 -19.43 1.76 22.39
N ILE A 233 -20.11 0.64 22.63
CA ILE A 233 -21.04 0.49 23.76
C ILE A 233 -20.27 0.47 25.09
N LEU A 234 -19.18 -0.29 25.16
CA LEU A 234 -18.35 -0.41 26.36
C LEU A 234 -17.77 0.96 26.76
N ASN A 235 -17.28 1.72 25.79
CA ASN A 235 -16.70 3.05 25.95
C ASN A 235 -17.74 4.06 26.44
N ALA A 236 -18.97 4.01 25.92
CA ALA A 236 -20.06 4.87 26.38
C ALA A 236 -20.43 4.63 27.86
N VAL A 237 -20.46 3.35 28.28
CA VAL A 237 -20.73 2.98 29.68
C VAL A 237 -19.56 3.37 30.59
N ALA A 238 -18.32 3.13 30.15
CA ALA A 238 -17.12 3.48 30.92
C ALA A 238 -17.04 5.00 31.21
N LEU A 239 -17.40 5.84 30.24
CA LEU A 239 -17.49 7.28 30.44
C LEU A 239 -18.52 7.67 31.53
N GLY A 240 -19.65 6.96 31.59
CA GLY A 240 -20.64 7.12 32.67
C GLY A 240 -20.06 6.82 34.05
N ILE A 241 -19.28 5.74 34.17
CA ILE A 241 -18.62 5.37 35.43
C ILE A 241 -17.71 6.49 35.93
N ILE A 242 -16.99 7.20 35.04
CA ILE A 242 -16.09 8.29 35.41
C ILE A 242 -16.86 9.47 36.04
N LEU A 243 -18.07 9.76 35.55
CA LEU A 243 -18.93 10.80 36.13
C LEU A 243 -19.45 10.41 37.50
N ASP A 244 -19.78 9.13 37.71
CA ASP A 244 -20.35 8.62 38.96
C ASP A 244 -19.28 8.19 40.00
N ILE A 245 -17.99 8.47 39.78
CA ILE A 245 -16.90 8.11 40.72
C ILE A 245 -17.16 8.67 42.12
N ASP A 246 -17.70 9.89 42.22
CA ASP A 246 -17.90 10.52 43.53
C ASP A 246 -19.04 9.91 44.34
N ASP A 247 -20.05 9.37 43.66
CA ASP A 247 -21.14 8.59 44.25
C ASP A 247 -20.58 7.23 44.72
N LEU A 248 -19.79 6.54 43.88
CA LEU A 248 -19.14 5.28 44.24
C LEU A 248 -18.19 5.41 45.45
N LEU A 249 -17.41 6.50 45.51
CA LEU A 249 -16.52 6.78 46.65
C LEU A 249 -17.32 7.09 47.92
N PHE A 250 -18.45 7.79 47.80
CA PHE A 250 -19.33 8.05 48.93
C PHE A 250 -19.93 6.73 49.47
N ASP A 251 -20.51 5.94 48.58
CA ASP A 251 -21.16 4.67 48.90
C ASP A 251 -20.22 3.60 49.42
N ALA A 252 -18.93 3.65 49.09
CA ALA A 252 -17.94 2.73 49.62
C ALA A 252 -17.29 3.25 50.92
N LEU A 253 -16.92 4.53 50.98
CA LEU A 253 -15.93 5.01 51.95
C LEU A 253 -16.41 6.18 52.83
N ALA A 254 -17.60 6.74 52.60
CA ALA A 254 -18.14 7.79 53.48
C ALA A 254 -18.43 7.23 54.87
N THR A 255 -18.06 8.01 55.90
CA THR A 255 -18.31 7.65 57.31
C THR A 255 -19.81 7.54 57.60
N THR A 256 -20.18 6.64 58.52
CA THR A 256 -21.58 6.46 58.95
C THR A 256 -22.27 7.76 59.37
N PRO A 257 -21.65 8.66 60.16
CA PRO A 257 -22.26 9.95 60.49
C PRO A 257 -22.47 10.85 59.26
N GLY A 258 -21.55 10.81 58.29
CA GLY A 258 -21.68 11.55 57.04
C GLY A 258 -22.86 11.07 56.18
N ARG A 259 -23.02 9.75 56.04
CA ARG A 259 -24.17 9.16 55.33
C ARG A 259 -25.49 9.50 56.01
N HIS A 260 -25.55 9.33 57.32
CA HIS A 260 -26.74 9.63 58.10
C HIS A 260 -27.10 11.12 58.04
N LEU A 261 -26.11 12.02 58.01
CA LEU A 261 -26.30 13.45 57.84
C LEU A 261 -26.93 13.78 56.48
N VAL A 262 -26.33 13.29 55.38
CA VAL A 262 -26.82 13.51 54.01
C VAL A 262 -28.25 12.99 53.83
N ASN A 263 -28.54 11.78 54.32
CA ASN A 263 -29.84 11.13 54.14
C ASN A 263 -30.96 11.75 54.98
N GLN A 264 -30.63 12.54 56.00
CA GLN A 264 -31.60 13.21 56.89
C GLN A 264 -31.59 14.74 56.76
N LEU A 265 -30.88 15.29 55.78
CA LEU A 265 -30.86 16.73 55.51
C LEU A 265 -32.16 17.17 54.83
N ASP A 266 -32.80 18.20 55.40
CA ASP A 266 -33.93 18.87 54.76
C ASP A 266 -33.47 19.50 53.43
N PRO A 267 -34.30 19.43 52.38
CA PRO A 267 -33.93 19.95 51.09
C PRO A 267 -33.81 21.48 51.10
N LEU A 268 -32.85 22.01 50.34
CA LEU A 268 -32.54 23.44 50.30
C LEU A 268 -33.52 24.20 49.40
N PRO A 269 -34.07 25.35 49.83
CA PRO A 269 -34.84 26.20 48.94
C PRO A 269 -33.92 26.83 47.89
N MET A 270 -34.30 26.74 46.62
CA MET A 270 -33.56 27.31 45.49
C MET A 270 -34.46 28.19 44.63
N PRO A 271 -33.92 29.32 44.09
CA PRO A 271 -34.68 30.16 43.18
C PRO A 271 -35.00 29.38 41.89
N ALA A 272 -36.29 29.34 41.56
CA ALA A 272 -36.78 28.68 40.36
C ALA A 272 -36.25 29.39 39.10
N PHE A 273 -35.98 28.61 38.04
CA PHE A 273 -35.68 29.19 36.74
C PHE A 273 -36.91 29.91 36.16
N PRO A 274 -36.71 30.95 35.32
CA PRO A 274 -37.83 31.60 34.66
C PRO A 274 -38.62 30.58 33.82
N ARG A 275 -39.93 30.57 34.02
CA ARG A 275 -40.87 29.71 33.28
C ARG A 275 -41.61 30.55 32.25
N PHE A 276 -41.60 30.13 31.00
CA PHE A 276 -42.36 30.78 29.92
C PHE A 276 -43.43 29.84 29.41
N ARG A 277 -44.70 30.24 29.55
CA ARG A 277 -45.88 29.46 29.09
C ARG A 277 -45.87 27.98 29.51
N GLY A 278 -45.40 27.69 30.73
CA GLY A 278 -45.37 26.34 31.30
C GLY A 278 -44.08 25.55 31.04
N ALA A 279 -43.17 26.02 30.19
CA ALA A 279 -41.86 25.44 29.99
C ALA A 279 -40.80 26.11 30.88
N ASP A 280 -39.96 25.33 31.55
CA ASP A 280 -38.79 25.84 32.26
C ASP A 280 -37.65 26.14 31.29
N ALA A 281 -36.97 27.27 31.48
CA ALA A 281 -35.87 27.70 30.62
C ALA A 281 -34.74 26.65 30.54
N LYS A 282 -34.52 25.90 31.63
CA LYS A 282 -33.53 24.83 31.70
C LYS A 282 -33.87 23.67 30.76
N SER A 283 -35.04 23.05 30.90
CA SER A 283 -35.50 21.97 30.02
C SER A 283 -35.49 22.41 28.57
N THR A 284 -36.05 23.59 28.28
CA THR A 284 -36.08 24.15 26.92
C THR A 284 -34.66 24.33 26.35
N SER A 285 -33.72 24.83 27.16
CA SER A 285 -32.32 24.99 26.74
C SER A 285 -31.65 23.65 26.46
N MET A 286 -31.84 22.63 27.33
CA MET A 286 -31.20 21.32 27.16
C MET A 286 -31.80 20.53 25.99
N SER A 287 -33.11 20.63 25.77
CA SER A 287 -33.79 20.04 24.61
C SER A 287 -33.36 20.65 23.28
N LEU A 288 -32.75 21.85 23.27
CA LEU A 288 -32.18 22.46 22.08
C LEU A 288 -30.65 22.23 21.98
N LEU A 289 -29.93 22.34 23.09
CA LEU A 289 -28.48 22.21 23.15
C LEU A 289 -28.01 20.80 22.82
N ILE A 290 -28.68 19.75 23.31
CA ILE A 290 -28.26 18.37 23.05
C ILE A 290 -28.41 18.02 21.57
N PRO A 291 -29.59 18.19 20.91
CA PRO A 291 -29.70 17.94 19.48
C PRO A 291 -28.81 18.85 18.64
N GLY A 292 -28.65 20.13 19.04
CA GLY A 292 -27.73 21.05 18.37
C GLY A 292 -26.27 20.61 18.44
N GLY A 293 -25.82 20.15 19.62
CA GLY A 293 -24.47 19.61 19.82
C GLY A 293 -24.25 18.29 19.07
N ILE A 294 -25.25 17.42 19.04
CA ILE A 294 -25.23 16.18 18.26
C ILE A 294 -25.15 16.47 16.77
N ALA A 295 -25.95 17.41 16.25
CA ALA A 295 -25.89 17.83 14.86
C ALA A 295 -24.51 18.43 14.53
N LEU A 296 -23.96 19.26 15.42
CA LEU A 296 -22.62 19.83 15.24
C LEU A 296 -21.55 18.74 15.14
N VAL A 297 -21.53 17.77 16.07
CA VAL A 297 -20.57 16.66 16.04
C VAL A 297 -20.79 15.76 14.82
N TYR A 298 -22.04 15.55 14.43
CA TYR A 298 -22.35 14.80 13.22
C TYR A 298 -21.68 15.42 11.99
N PHE A 299 -21.91 16.71 11.73
CA PHE A 299 -21.37 17.37 10.54
C PHE A 299 -19.87 17.62 10.62
N MET A 300 -19.32 17.93 11.80
CA MET A 300 -17.92 18.32 11.96
C MET A 300 -16.96 17.14 12.18
N MET A 301 -17.46 16.00 12.71
CA MET A 301 -16.60 14.88 13.10
C MET A 301 -17.07 13.54 12.54
N LEU A 302 -18.33 13.17 12.77
CA LEU A 302 -18.79 11.81 12.42
C LEU A 302 -18.91 11.62 10.90
N ALA A 303 -19.53 12.56 10.19
CA ALA A 303 -19.66 12.51 8.73
C ALA A 303 -18.31 12.46 8.00
N PRO A 304 -17.31 13.34 8.29
CA PRO A 304 -16.01 13.21 7.66
C PRO A 304 -15.29 11.92 8.05
N PHE A 305 -15.40 11.45 9.29
CA PHE A 305 -14.82 10.17 9.70
C PHE A 305 -15.42 8.98 8.92
N VAL A 306 -16.74 8.96 8.77
CA VAL A 306 -17.46 7.97 7.94
C VAL A 306 -17.00 8.02 6.47
N SER A 307 -16.73 9.21 5.93
CA SER A 307 -16.15 9.33 4.59
C SER A 307 -14.81 8.61 4.51
N VAL A 308 -13.92 8.85 5.47
CA VAL A 308 -12.60 8.18 5.54
C VAL A 308 -12.76 6.65 5.62
N LEU A 309 -13.71 6.13 6.40
CA LEU A 309 -13.97 4.68 6.46
C LEU A 309 -14.43 4.12 5.10
N ASN A 310 -15.30 4.83 4.39
CA ASN A 310 -15.70 4.46 3.04
C ASN A 310 -14.52 4.52 2.06
N ASP A 311 -13.66 5.52 2.18
CA ASP A 311 -12.47 5.68 1.34
C ASP A 311 -11.48 4.54 1.59
N VAL A 312 -11.21 4.16 2.84
CA VAL A 312 -10.40 2.97 3.17
C VAL A 312 -11.00 1.71 2.55
N SER A 313 -12.30 1.46 2.78
CA SER A 313 -13.00 0.29 2.24
C SER A 313 -12.94 0.25 0.71
N THR A 314 -13.15 1.39 0.04
CA THR A 314 -13.12 1.51 -1.42
C THR A 314 -11.71 1.37 -1.96
N LYS A 315 -10.69 1.92 -1.29
CA LYS A 315 -9.30 1.77 -1.73
C LYS A 315 -8.79 0.35 -1.56
N MET A 316 -9.20 -0.38 -0.52
CA MET A 316 -8.85 -1.79 -0.35
C MET A 316 -9.66 -2.74 -1.23
N CYS A 317 -10.97 -2.52 -1.36
CA CYS A 317 -11.92 -3.49 -1.90
C CYS A 317 -12.81 -2.98 -3.03
N GLY A 318 -12.68 -1.73 -3.47
CA GLY A 318 -13.42 -1.22 -4.64
C GLY A 318 -12.91 -1.80 -5.96
N GLY A 319 -13.67 -1.66 -7.05
CA GLY A 319 -13.20 -2.10 -8.37
C GLY A 319 -13.00 -3.63 -8.49
N ASN A 320 -12.09 -4.04 -9.38
CA ASN A 320 -11.84 -5.45 -9.63
C ASN A 320 -10.77 -6.01 -8.69
N GLN A 321 -11.07 -7.10 -8.00
CA GLN A 321 -10.15 -7.77 -7.09
C GLN A 321 -9.50 -9.02 -7.71
N GLN A 322 -10.02 -9.52 -8.84
CA GLN A 322 -9.72 -10.84 -9.39
C GLN A 322 -8.59 -10.84 -10.44
N PHE A 323 -7.45 -10.24 -10.09
CA PHE A 323 -6.25 -10.29 -10.91
C PHE A 323 -5.00 -10.30 -10.03
N VAL A 324 -3.90 -10.76 -10.60
CA VAL A 324 -2.56 -10.75 -10.02
C VAL A 324 -1.56 -10.18 -11.00
N TRP A 325 -0.44 -9.68 -10.49
CA TRP A 325 0.67 -9.17 -11.29
C TRP A 325 2.00 -9.72 -10.79
N SER A 326 2.96 -9.80 -11.69
CA SER A 326 4.36 -10.10 -11.39
C SER A 326 5.27 -9.33 -12.36
N THR A 327 6.50 -9.05 -11.95
CA THR A 327 7.52 -8.46 -12.83
C THR A 327 8.51 -9.54 -13.20
N ASP A 328 8.68 -9.78 -14.50
CA ASP A 328 9.63 -10.80 -14.96
C ASP A 328 11.09 -10.26 -14.95
N LYS A 329 12.06 -11.14 -15.25
CA LYS A 329 13.49 -10.76 -15.26
C LYS A 329 13.85 -9.75 -16.36
N ARG A 330 12.99 -9.54 -17.36
CA ARG A 330 13.12 -8.50 -18.40
C ARG A 330 12.60 -7.14 -17.91
N ARG A 331 12.11 -7.06 -16.67
CA ARG A 331 11.43 -5.90 -16.07
C ARG A 331 10.11 -5.57 -16.74
N VAL A 332 9.49 -6.54 -17.41
CA VAL A 332 8.15 -6.40 -17.98
C VAL A 332 7.14 -6.75 -16.88
N VAL A 333 6.17 -5.86 -16.67
CA VAL A 333 5.06 -6.12 -15.74
C VAL A 333 4.05 -6.98 -16.49
N ASN A 334 3.79 -8.16 -15.97
CA ASN A 334 2.84 -9.11 -16.52
C ASN A 334 1.66 -9.24 -15.54
N LEU A 335 0.43 -9.20 -16.06
CA LEU A 335 -0.81 -9.32 -15.28
C LEU A 335 -1.58 -10.54 -15.76
N SER A 336 -2.28 -11.20 -14.83
CA SER A 336 -3.19 -12.30 -15.16
C SER A 336 -4.46 -12.21 -14.32
N PRO A 337 -5.63 -12.52 -14.88
CA PRO A 337 -6.84 -12.72 -14.09
C PRO A 337 -6.72 -13.99 -13.23
N THR A 338 -7.38 -14.01 -12.06
CA THR A 338 -7.34 -15.18 -11.15
C THR A 338 -8.43 -16.20 -11.44
N SER A 339 -9.62 -15.76 -11.87
CA SER A 339 -10.73 -16.65 -12.25
C SER A 339 -10.91 -16.69 -13.78
N GLY A 340 -11.09 -17.93 -14.29
CA GLY A 340 -10.96 -18.39 -15.67
C GLY A 340 -11.43 -17.46 -16.80
N GLY A 341 -10.73 -17.58 -17.94
CA GLY A 341 -10.82 -16.78 -19.16
C GLY A 341 -12.24 -16.37 -19.60
N GLY A 342 -12.29 -15.21 -20.26
CA GLY A 342 -13.51 -14.46 -20.56
C GLY A 342 -13.28 -12.95 -20.68
N TRP A 343 -12.04 -12.51 -20.43
CA TRP A 343 -11.62 -11.11 -20.44
C TRP A 343 -11.54 -10.49 -21.84
N ASP A 344 -11.48 -11.30 -22.90
CA ASP A 344 -11.60 -10.81 -24.28
C ASP A 344 -12.92 -10.03 -24.50
N ASN A 345 -13.93 -10.27 -23.66
CA ASN A 345 -15.22 -9.58 -23.66
C ASN A 345 -15.43 -8.59 -22.48
N MET A 346 -14.48 -8.47 -21.54
CA MET A 346 -14.57 -7.45 -20.49
C MET A 346 -14.16 -6.09 -21.07
N THR A 347 -14.96 -5.06 -20.80
CA THR A 347 -14.71 -3.70 -21.27
C THR A 347 -13.31 -3.23 -20.89
N GLN A 348 -12.60 -2.57 -21.83
CA GLN A 348 -11.26 -1.97 -21.66
C GLN A 348 -11.08 -1.20 -20.34
N THR A 349 -12.17 -0.73 -19.73
CA THR A 349 -12.24 -0.13 -18.39
C THR A 349 -11.64 -0.98 -17.26
N ILE A 350 -11.75 -2.31 -17.27
CA ILE A 350 -11.25 -3.11 -16.13
C ILE A 350 -9.74 -3.35 -16.24
N GLN A 351 -9.24 -3.56 -17.47
CA GLN A 351 -7.81 -3.63 -17.73
C GLN A 351 -7.11 -2.30 -17.42
N THR A 352 -7.71 -1.18 -17.82
CA THR A 352 -7.18 0.16 -17.52
C THR A 352 -7.20 0.48 -16.02
N LEU A 353 -8.20 0.04 -15.26
CA LEU A 353 -8.23 0.19 -13.80
C LEU A 353 -7.16 -0.65 -13.10
N ALA A 354 -6.96 -1.90 -13.51
CA ALA A 354 -5.89 -2.75 -12.97
C ALA A 354 -4.49 -2.20 -13.30
N ILE A 355 -4.34 -1.61 -14.48
CA ILE A 355 -3.14 -0.88 -14.90
C ILE A 355 -2.93 0.38 -14.04
N ASP A 356 -3.96 1.19 -13.81
CA ASP A 356 -3.91 2.39 -12.94
C ASP A 356 -3.54 2.03 -11.49
N GLU A 357 -4.09 0.93 -10.99
CA GLU A 357 -3.71 0.36 -9.69
C GLU A 357 -2.23 -0.07 -9.68
N ALA A 358 -1.72 -0.66 -10.76
CA ALA A 358 -0.34 -1.11 -10.84
C ALA A 358 0.67 0.05 -11.01
N GLN A 359 0.29 1.23 -11.54
CA GLN A 359 1.18 2.39 -11.72
C GLN A 359 1.95 2.79 -10.45
N THR A 360 1.40 2.48 -9.29
CA THR A 360 1.90 2.79 -7.94
C THR A 360 3.01 1.92 -7.32
N ILE A 361 3.43 0.82 -7.96
CA ILE A 361 4.12 -0.27 -7.24
C ILE A 361 5.53 0.18 -6.80
N PRO A 362 5.87 0.13 -5.48
CA PRO A 362 7.17 0.56 -4.96
C PRO A 362 8.36 -0.27 -5.45
N ASP A 363 8.14 -1.54 -5.78
CA ASP A 363 9.19 -2.49 -6.21
C ASP A 363 9.41 -2.52 -7.73
N VAL A 364 8.58 -1.81 -8.51
CA VAL A 364 8.84 -1.63 -9.94
C VAL A 364 9.77 -0.43 -10.08
N ALA A 365 10.98 -0.67 -10.60
CA ALA A 365 12.03 0.34 -10.75
C ALA A 365 11.56 1.64 -11.45
N ASN A 366 10.47 1.59 -12.23
CA ASN A 366 9.70 2.75 -12.65
C ASN A 366 8.18 2.52 -12.55
N PRO A 367 7.44 3.33 -11.77
CA PRO A 367 5.96 3.39 -11.73
C PRO A 367 5.26 3.30 -13.10
N ARG A 368 5.89 3.85 -14.16
CA ARG A 368 5.34 3.87 -15.52
C ARG A 368 5.28 2.50 -16.19
N ASN A 369 6.11 1.53 -15.81
CA ASN A 369 6.13 0.22 -16.46
C ASN A 369 4.82 -0.53 -16.27
N ALA A 370 4.19 -0.36 -15.12
CA ALA A 370 2.90 -0.94 -14.84
C ALA A 370 1.76 -0.34 -15.70
N MET A 371 1.93 0.89 -16.23
CA MET A 371 0.99 1.47 -17.20
C MET A 371 0.87 0.64 -18.49
N TYR A 372 1.94 -0.09 -18.82
CA TYR A 372 2.05 -0.88 -20.05
C TYR A 372 2.04 -2.37 -19.75
N GLY A 373 1.42 -2.75 -18.63
CA GLY A 373 1.34 -4.13 -18.19
C GLY A 373 0.81 -5.08 -19.28
N VAL A 374 1.51 -6.18 -19.50
CA VAL A 374 1.14 -7.19 -20.49
C VAL A 374 0.20 -8.19 -19.86
N TRP A 375 -0.98 -8.37 -20.47
CA TRP A 375 -1.96 -9.34 -19.98
C TRP A 375 -1.66 -10.74 -20.52
N VAL A 376 -1.49 -11.66 -19.58
CA VAL A 376 -1.33 -13.08 -19.80
C VAL A 376 -2.66 -13.77 -19.49
N ARG A 377 -2.98 -14.84 -20.22
CA ARG A 377 -4.30 -15.48 -20.14
C ARG A 377 -4.53 -16.26 -18.84
N GLU A 378 -3.47 -16.85 -18.30
CA GLU A 378 -3.54 -17.78 -17.17
C GLU A 378 -2.45 -17.47 -16.15
N VAL A 379 -2.77 -17.65 -14.87
CA VAL A 379 -1.83 -17.42 -13.75
C VAL A 379 -0.69 -18.44 -13.80
N SER A 380 -0.96 -19.66 -14.25
CA SER A 380 0.05 -20.72 -14.46
C SER A 380 1.18 -20.25 -15.38
N LEU A 381 0.84 -19.60 -16.50
CA LEU A 381 1.83 -19.05 -17.43
C LEU A 381 2.64 -17.91 -16.78
N LEU A 382 2.01 -17.11 -15.93
CA LEU A 382 2.70 -16.06 -15.18
C LEU A 382 3.70 -16.65 -14.15
N GLN A 383 3.31 -17.70 -13.44
CA GLN A 383 4.19 -18.44 -12.52
C GLN A 383 5.35 -19.11 -13.27
N ASP A 384 5.06 -19.73 -14.41
CA ASP A 384 6.08 -20.31 -15.28
C ASP A 384 7.09 -19.24 -15.68
N MET A 385 6.62 -18.07 -16.14
CA MET A 385 7.48 -16.94 -16.53
C MET A 385 8.38 -16.44 -15.39
N GLU A 386 7.88 -16.37 -14.15
CA GLU A 386 8.68 -15.94 -13.00
C GLU A 386 9.84 -16.92 -12.69
N SER A 387 9.63 -18.22 -12.95
CA SER A 387 10.64 -19.25 -12.70
C SER A 387 11.77 -19.29 -13.74
N LEU A 388 11.51 -18.84 -14.97
CA LEU A 388 12.43 -18.92 -16.10
C LEU A 388 13.66 -18.02 -15.92
N THR A 389 14.79 -18.41 -16.49
CA THR A 389 15.96 -17.54 -16.67
C THR A 389 15.66 -16.39 -17.62
N LEU A 390 16.51 -15.35 -17.61
CA LEU A 390 16.31 -14.20 -18.49
C LEU A 390 16.38 -14.64 -19.96
N GLU A 391 17.31 -15.53 -20.29
CA GLU A 391 17.49 -16.09 -21.63
C GLU A 391 16.26 -16.89 -22.09
N GLU A 392 15.72 -17.77 -21.23
CA GLU A 392 14.51 -18.53 -21.53
C GLU A 392 13.28 -17.63 -21.71
N LEU A 393 13.18 -16.53 -20.95
CA LEU A 393 12.11 -15.54 -21.10
C LEU A 393 12.17 -14.81 -22.43
N ILE A 394 13.37 -14.42 -22.87
CA ILE A 394 13.57 -13.78 -24.17
C ILE A 394 13.18 -14.76 -25.29
N GLN A 395 13.57 -16.02 -25.18
CA GLN A 395 13.24 -17.06 -26.15
C GLN A 395 11.74 -17.34 -26.23
N LYS A 396 11.09 -17.65 -25.11
CA LYS A 396 9.65 -17.94 -25.10
C LYS A 396 8.80 -16.72 -25.44
N GLY A 397 9.29 -15.52 -25.09
CA GLY A 397 8.60 -14.27 -25.39
C GLY A 397 8.63 -13.86 -26.86
N ASN A 398 9.60 -14.34 -27.64
CA ASN A 398 9.76 -13.98 -29.05
C ASN A 398 10.09 -15.19 -29.95
N PRO A 399 9.12 -16.10 -30.16
CA PRO A 399 9.36 -17.35 -30.89
C PRO A 399 9.65 -17.14 -32.40
N GLN A 400 9.44 -15.95 -32.94
CA GLN A 400 9.70 -15.63 -34.35
C GLN A 400 10.99 -14.82 -34.55
N CYS A 401 11.67 -14.43 -33.46
CA CYS A 401 12.81 -13.50 -33.50
C CYS A 401 12.52 -12.23 -34.33
N GLY A 402 11.33 -11.66 -34.15
CA GLY A 402 10.92 -10.43 -34.81
C GLY A 402 11.08 -9.22 -33.89
N ASP A 403 11.05 -8.02 -34.46
CA ASP A 403 11.01 -6.78 -33.68
C ASP A 403 9.67 -6.66 -32.94
N MET A 404 9.70 -6.74 -31.61
CA MET A 404 8.51 -6.70 -30.75
C MET A 404 8.11 -5.26 -30.39
N ALA A 405 9.07 -4.34 -30.34
CA ALA A 405 8.87 -2.96 -29.89
C ALA A 405 8.59 -1.97 -31.03
N ASN A 406 7.95 -2.41 -32.11
CA ASN A 406 7.39 -1.51 -33.13
C ASN A 406 5.98 -1.00 -32.77
N GLU A 407 5.32 -1.66 -31.83
CA GLU A 407 3.97 -1.32 -31.36
C GLU A 407 3.90 -1.34 -29.82
N GLU A 408 2.89 -0.65 -29.28
CA GLU A 408 2.59 -0.71 -27.85
C GLU A 408 1.94 -2.06 -27.49
N PRO A 409 2.21 -2.63 -26.29
CA PRO A 409 2.90 -2.02 -25.15
C PRO A 409 4.43 -2.15 -25.14
N MET A 410 5.02 -3.02 -25.97
CA MET A 410 6.47 -3.32 -25.95
C MET A 410 7.35 -2.11 -26.29
N LEU A 411 6.89 -1.23 -27.19
CA LEU A 411 7.57 0.03 -27.49
C LEU A 411 7.81 0.90 -26.23
N ASN A 412 6.90 0.88 -25.27
CA ASN A 412 7.06 1.70 -24.06
C ASN A 412 8.11 1.11 -23.09
N TYR A 413 8.25 -0.22 -23.04
CA TYR A 413 9.36 -0.85 -22.31
C TYR A 413 10.71 -0.58 -22.97
N LEU A 414 10.76 -0.55 -24.31
CA LEU A 414 11.96 -0.13 -25.03
C LEU A 414 12.33 1.33 -24.73
N ARG A 415 11.37 2.25 -24.86
CA ARG A 415 11.57 3.69 -24.54
C ARG A 415 12.08 3.90 -23.13
N GLU A 416 11.51 3.18 -22.17
CA GLU A 416 11.92 3.25 -20.77
C GLU A 416 13.32 2.70 -20.56
N GLY A 417 13.63 1.50 -21.05
CA GLY A 417 14.97 0.92 -20.92
C GLY A 417 16.05 1.72 -21.65
N LEU A 418 15.67 2.44 -22.71
CA LEU A 418 16.55 3.41 -23.39
C LEU A 418 16.71 4.72 -22.61
N GLY A 419 15.74 5.07 -21.77
CA GLY A 419 15.60 6.42 -21.22
C GLY A 419 15.31 7.47 -22.29
N ASN A 420 14.74 7.07 -23.44
CA ASN A 420 14.41 7.95 -24.54
C ASN A 420 13.01 7.68 -25.08
N TRP A 421 12.09 8.61 -24.80
CA TRP A 421 10.69 8.55 -25.22
C TRP A 421 10.44 9.07 -26.64
N SER A 422 11.48 9.56 -27.35
CA SER A 422 11.36 9.99 -28.76
C SER A 422 11.49 8.85 -29.77
N VAL A 423 11.73 7.63 -29.31
CA VAL A 423 11.86 6.43 -30.15
C VAL A 423 10.45 5.99 -30.55
N ASP A 424 10.16 5.87 -31.84
CA ASP A 424 8.82 5.47 -32.32
C ASP A 424 8.79 4.05 -32.88
N SER A 425 9.96 3.48 -33.19
CA SER A 425 10.08 2.11 -33.67
C SER A 425 11.45 1.52 -33.33
N CYS A 426 11.62 0.21 -33.59
CA CYS A 426 12.91 -0.44 -33.47
C CYS A 426 13.99 0.18 -34.38
N ALA A 427 13.61 0.74 -35.52
CA ALA A 427 14.54 1.41 -36.43
C ALA A 427 15.22 2.63 -35.78
N ASP A 428 14.50 3.40 -34.96
CA ASP A 428 15.08 4.56 -34.25
C ASP A 428 16.05 4.13 -33.14
N ALA A 429 15.91 2.90 -32.66
CA ALA A 429 16.76 2.31 -31.64
C ALA A 429 18.00 1.59 -32.21
N GLU A 430 18.13 1.48 -33.55
CA GLU A 430 19.22 0.76 -34.22
C GLU A 430 20.61 1.17 -33.74
N MET A 431 20.80 2.47 -33.47
CA MET A 431 22.08 3.01 -32.97
C MET A 431 22.57 2.36 -31.66
N TYR A 432 21.68 1.75 -30.88
CA TYR A 432 22.02 1.07 -29.63
C TYR A 432 22.39 -0.39 -29.82
N CYS A 433 22.18 -0.99 -31.00
CA CYS A 433 22.47 -2.41 -31.25
C CYS A 433 23.96 -2.77 -31.08
N ASN A 434 24.88 -1.83 -31.31
CA ASN A 434 26.33 -1.98 -31.05
C ASN A 434 26.74 -1.56 -29.63
N SER A 435 25.83 -1.06 -28.80
CA SER A 435 26.15 -0.63 -27.44
C SER A 435 26.51 -1.82 -26.56
N LEU A 436 27.59 -1.64 -25.79
CA LEU A 436 28.11 -2.63 -24.86
C LEU A 436 27.39 -2.51 -23.51
N THR A 437 26.82 -3.61 -23.04
CA THR A 437 26.06 -3.67 -21.78
C THR A 437 26.66 -4.72 -20.84
N GLU A 438 27.35 -4.32 -19.78
CA GLU A 438 27.83 -5.28 -18.78
C GLU A 438 26.69 -5.70 -17.86
N GLU A 439 26.59 -6.96 -17.44
CA GLU A 439 25.74 -7.33 -16.31
C GLU A 439 26.34 -6.80 -14.98
N PRO A 440 25.57 -6.20 -14.06
CA PRO A 440 24.13 -6.04 -14.05
C PRO A 440 23.73 -4.63 -14.54
N TRP A 441 23.83 -4.39 -15.85
CA TRP A 441 23.45 -3.14 -16.54
C TRP A 441 24.43 -1.97 -16.36
N SER A 442 25.72 -2.28 -16.27
CA SER A 442 26.85 -1.34 -16.19
C SER A 442 27.29 -0.85 -17.58
N LEU A 443 27.94 0.33 -17.64
CA LEU A 443 28.41 1.07 -18.83
C LEU A 443 27.37 1.90 -19.59
N ASP A 444 26.27 1.29 -20.05
CA ASP A 444 25.26 1.95 -20.88
C ASP A 444 23.85 1.92 -20.28
N ALA A 445 23.74 1.60 -18.98
CA ALA A 445 22.49 1.42 -18.26
C ALA A 445 21.57 0.32 -18.85
N GLY A 446 22.11 -0.59 -19.67
CA GLY A 446 21.34 -1.69 -20.23
C GLY A 446 20.77 -1.47 -21.62
N ARG A 447 21.10 -0.34 -22.26
CA ARG A 447 20.50 0.09 -23.53
C ARG A 447 20.71 -0.92 -24.64
N GLY A 448 21.96 -1.35 -24.89
CA GLY A 448 22.27 -2.27 -25.97
C GLY A 448 21.59 -3.63 -25.81
N TYR A 449 21.62 -4.17 -24.60
CA TYR A 449 20.91 -5.42 -24.28
C TYR A 449 19.40 -5.26 -24.51
N THR A 450 18.81 -4.18 -23.99
CA THR A 450 17.37 -3.94 -24.09
C THR A 450 16.92 -3.78 -25.54
N THR A 451 17.71 -3.08 -26.37
CA THR A 451 17.45 -2.97 -27.81
C THR A 451 17.52 -4.33 -28.47
N ARG A 452 18.56 -5.14 -28.22
CA ARG A 452 18.66 -6.49 -28.84
C ARG A 452 17.54 -7.43 -28.38
N MET A 453 17.07 -7.27 -27.14
CA MET A 453 15.97 -8.04 -26.57
C MET A 453 14.61 -7.72 -27.21
N PHE A 454 14.28 -6.43 -27.39
CA PHE A 454 12.99 -6.02 -27.92
C PHE A 454 12.99 -5.81 -29.45
N CYS A 455 14.15 -5.61 -30.05
CA CYS A 455 14.36 -5.36 -31.48
C CYS A 455 15.40 -6.31 -32.11
N PRO A 456 15.23 -7.64 -31.97
CA PRO A 456 16.24 -8.58 -32.45
C PRO A 456 16.37 -8.61 -33.98
N GLY A 457 15.31 -8.27 -34.73
CA GLY A 457 15.38 -8.18 -36.18
C GLY A 457 16.22 -7.00 -36.64
N THR A 458 15.96 -5.80 -36.09
CA THR A 458 16.73 -4.58 -36.37
C THR A 458 18.20 -4.76 -35.95
N CYS A 459 18.46 -5.35 -34.79
CA CYS A 459 19.83 -5.65 -34.36
C CYS A 459 20.46 -6.88 -35.04
N GLY A 460 19.79 -7.47 -36.04
CA GLY A 460 20.32 -8.57 -36.83
C GLY A 460 20.58 -9.85 -36.03
N CYS A 461 19.89 -10.09 -34.93
CA CYS A 461 19.96 -11.36 -34.20
C CYS A 461 19.55 -12.54 -35.11
N ASN A 462 18.61 -12.35 -36.05
CA ASN A 462 18.23 -13.37 -37.03
C ASN A 462 19.12 -13.38 -38.30
N VAL A 463 20.26 -12.66 -38.31
CA VAL A 463 21.17 -12.59 -39.48
C VAL A 463 22.58 -13.03 -39.07
N PRO A 464 23.07 -14.21 -39.50
CA PRO A 464 24.36 -14.75 -39.06
C PRO A 464 25.54 -13.82 -39.40
N GLY A 465 25.59 -13.28 -40.63
CA GLY A 465 26.61 -12.33 -41.08
C GLY A 465 26.22 -10.86 -41.00
N GLY A 466 25.24 -10.51 -40.16
CA GLY A 466 24.76 -9.13 -40.03
C GLY A 466 25.80 -8.18 -39.43
N ASN A 467 25.55 -6.87 -39.47
CA ASN A 467 26.50 -5.84 -39.01
C ASN A 467 26.82 -5.89 -37.50
N TYR A 468 25.98 -6.55 -36.71
CA TYR A 468 26.08 -6.60 -35.26
C TYR A 468 26.63 -7.95 -34.79
N VAL A 469 27.77 -7.93 -34.09
CA VAL A 469 28.47 -9.13 -33.59
C VAL A 469 27.97 -9.59 -32.22
N LEU A 470 27.36 -8.70 -31.44
CA LEU A 470 26.93 -8.97 -30.06
C LEU A 470 25.65 -9.81 -30.06
N THR A 471 25.63 -10.91 -29.30
CA THR A 471 24.44 -11.77 -29.17
C THR A 471 23.76 -11.66 -27.81
N GLN A 472 24.36 -10.94 -26.85
CA GLN A 472 23.75 -10.70 -25.55
C GLN A 472 22.41 -9.96 -25.68
N GLY A 473 21.35 -10.47 -25.06
CA GLY A 473 19.99 -9.93 -25.21
C GLY A 473 19.25 -10.43 -26.45
N CYS A 474 19.94 -11.03 -27.42
CA CYS A 474 19.27 -11.86 -28.41
C CYS A 474 18.90 -13.21 -27.76
N ALA A 475 17.80 -13.82 -28.18
CA ALA A 475 17.61 -15.26 -28.04
C ALA A 475 18.70 -15.94 -28.88
N TYR A 476 19.73 -16.57 -28.29
CA TYR A 476 20.82 -17.30 -29.01
C TYR A 476 21.22 -18.65 -28.37
N ALA A 477 20.47 -19.17 -27.38
CA ALA A 477 20.80 -20.41 -26.67
C ALA A 477 20.18 -21.67 -27.33
N SER A 478 20.77 -22.85 -27.15
CA SER A 478 20.36 -24.11 -27.82
C SER A 478 18.84 -24.33 -27.94
N GLY A 479 18.34 -24.52 -29.17
CA GLY A 479 16.90 -24.58 -29.47
C GLY A 479 16.30 -23.23 -29.89
N ASP A 480 17.14 -22.35 -30.43
CA ASP A 480 16.91 -20.91 -30.45
C ASP A 480 15.94 -20.38 -31.54
N PRO A 481 14.95 -19.54 -31.20
CA PRO A 481 14.08 -18.88 -32.17
C PRO A 481 14.79 -18.07 -33.26
N CYS A 482 15.89 -17.38 -32.95
CA CYS A 482 16.59 -16.55 -33.93
C CYS A 482 17.36 -17.41 -34.93
N LEU A 483 18.06 -18.44 -34.46
CA LEU A 483 18.75 -19.40 -35.33
C LEU A 483 17.77 -20.22 -36.19
N LEU A 484 16.57 -20.50 -35.67
CA LEU A 484 15.52 -21.25 -36.38
C LEU A 484 14.63 -20.37 -37.27
N SER A 485 14.79 -19.05 -37.22
CA SER A 485 13.98 -18.13 -38.03
C SER A 485 14.21 -18.34 -39.53
N ASN A 486 13.17 -18.07 -40.33
CA ASN A 486 13.26 -18.19 -41.79
C ASN A 486 14.38 -17.30 -42.35
N THR A 487 14.50 -16.07 -41.85
CA THR A 487 15.56 -15.13 -42.26
C THR A 487 16.94 -15.71 -42.03
N TYR A 488 17.20 -16.33 -40.87
CA TYR A 488 18.50 -16.92 -40.58
C TYR A 488 18.83 -18.07 -41.53
N GLN A 489 17.86 -18.95 -41.80
CA GLN A 489 18.04 -20.09 -42.71
C GLN A 489 18.18 -19.65 -44.18
N GLU A 490 17.46 -18.61 -44.61
CA GLU A 490 17.60 -18.00 -45.95
C GLU A 490 18.99 -17.41 -46.15
N GLN A 491 19.54 -16.72 -45.14
CA GLN A 491 20.90 -16.19 -45.20
C GLN A 491 21.93 -17.30 -45.29
N ARG A 492 21.76 -18.42 -44.56
CA ARG A 492 22.65 -19.58 -44.68
C ARG A 492 22.56 -20.25 -46.05
N THR A 493 21.37 -20.36 -46.62
CA THR A 493 21.16 -21.04 -47.91
C THR A 493 21.53 -20.19 -49.13
N SER A 494 21.61 -18.88 -48.96
CA SER A 494 22.11 -17.93 -49.98
C SER A 494 23.60 -17.57 -49.82
N ALA A 495 24.24 -17.97 -48.72
CA ALA A 495 25.66 -17.77 -48.51
C ALA A 495 26.51 -18.76 -49.34
N THR A 496 27.76 -18.37 -49.65
CA THR A 496 28.71 -19.22 -50.37
C THR A 496 29.70 -19.88 -49.40
N CYS A 497 30.30 -20.99 -49.83
CA CYS A 497 31.31 -21.73 -49.06
C CYS A 497 32.75 -21.30 -49.45
N VAL A 498 32.90 -20.07 -49.91
CA VAL A 498 34.19 -19.49 -50.33
C VAL A 498 34.62 -18.50 -49.26
N GLU A 499 35.87 -18.63 -48.80
CA GLU A 499 36.44 -17.67 -47.85
C GLU A 499 36.96 -16.43 -48.58
N PRO A 500 36.45 -15.24 -48.25
CA PRO A 500 37.00 -14.00 -48.79
C PRO A 500 38.40 -13.77 -48.23
N ASP A 501 39.28 -13.17 -49.02
CA ASP A 501 40.62 -12.81 -48.53
C ASP A 501 40.55 -11.64 -47.51
N ALA A 502 41.66 -11.38 -46.82
CA ALA A 502 41.69 -10.32 -45.81
C ALA A 502 41.43 -8.91 -46.39
N ALA A 503 41.71 -8.66 -47.68
CA ALA A 503 41.42 -7.37 -48.31
C ALA A 503 39.91 -7.24 -48.62
N GLU A 504 39.29 -8.32 -49.07
CA GLU A 504 37.85 -8.41 -49.34
C GLU A 504 37.04 -8.30 -48.05
N LEU A 505 37.42 -9.01 -46.98
CA LEU A 505 36.79 -8.91 -45.67
C LEU A 505 36.86 -7.48 -45.10
N ARG A 506 37.99 -6.79 -45.24
CA ARG A 506 38.12 -5.37 -44.82
C ARG A 506 37.18 -4.43 -45.59
N SER A 507 36.82 -4.78 -46.82
CA SER A 507 35.83 -4.04 -47.61
C SER A 507 34.38 -4.41 -47.29
N THR A 508 34.16 -5.51 -46.55
CA THR A 508 32.83 -5.97 -46.15
C THR A 508 32.36 -5.24 -44.90
N THR A 509 31.24 -4.52 -45.02
CA THR A 509 30.69 -3.67 -43.94
C THR A 509 30.46 -4.44 -42.64
N SER A 510 29.91 -5.66 -42.71
CA SER A 510 29.60 -6.45 -41.52
C SER A 510 30.86 -6.93 -40.80
N TRP A 511 31.87 -7.41 -41.53
CA TRP A 511 33.17 -7.78 -40.95
C TRP A 511 33.88 -6.58 -40.30
N ALA A 512 33.93 -5.45 -41.01
CA ALA A 512 34.52 -4.23 -40.47
C ALA A 512 33.80 -3.76 -39.20
N SER A 513 32.47 -3.86 -39.15
CA SER A 513 31.66 -3.54 -37.97
C SER A 513 31.94 -4.49 -36.81
N TRP A 514 32.11 -5.80 -37.06
CA TRP A 514 32.47 -6.78 -36.03
C TRP A 514 33.82 -6.43 -35.39
N VAL A 515 34.84 -6.20 -36.23
CA VAL A 515 36.19 -5.81 -35.76
C VAL A 515 36.12 -4.52 -34.94
N GLN A 516 35.40 -3.50 -35.43
CA GLN A 516 35.23 -2.24 -34.72
C GLN A 516 34.54 -2.41 -33.37
N THR A 517 33.52 -3.25 -33.27
CA THR A 517 32.82 -3.51 -32.00
C THR A 517 33.71 -4.26 -31.01
N ILE A 518 34.48 -5.25 -31.46
CA ILE A 518 35.45 -5.97 -30.61
C ILE A 518 36.58 -5.01 -30.16
N GLN A 519 37.04 -4.14 -31.05
CA GLN A 519 38.03 -3.11 -30.72
C GLN A 519 37.46 -2.08 -29.72
N ALA A 520 36.21 -1.68 -29.89
CA ALA A 520 35.51 -0.79 -28.96
C ALA A 520 35.35 -1.44 -27.58
N TYR A 521 35.10 -2.75 -27.53
CA TYR A 521 35.08 -3.51 -26.29
C TYR A 521 36.44 -3.48 -25.58
N GLY A 522 37.52 -3.77 -26.31
CA GLY A 522 38.88 -3.71 -25.78
C GLY A 522 39.28 -2.31 -25.27
N ASN A 523 38.80 -1.26 -25.94
CA ASN A 523 39.08 0.15 -25.60
C ASN A 523 38.11 0.78 -24.59
N SER A 524 37.03 0.08 -24.22
CA SER A 524 35.97 0.63 -23.37
C SER A 524 36.51 1.07 -21.99
N ALA A 525 35.81 1.99 -21.32
CA ALA A 525 36.20 2.43 -19.97
C ALA A 525 35.83 1.41 -18.87
N GLY A 526 35.03 0.39 -19.18
CA GLY A 526 34.59 -0.64 -18.24
C GLY A 526 35.71 -1.61 -17.86
N ASN A 527 35.58 -2.25 -16.71
CA ASN A 527 36.53 -3.23 -16.19
C ASN A 527 36.21 -4.65 -16.67
N PHE A 528 36.02 -4.81 -17.99
CA PHE A 528 35.72 -6.11 -18.59
C PHE A 528 36.93 -7.04 -18.56
N HIS A 529 36.68 -8.34 -18.37
CA HIS A 529 37.69 -9.38 -18.54
C HIS A 529 38.03 -9.56 -20.03
N GLY A 530 39.27 -9.88 -20.37
CA GLY A 530 39.61 -10.21 -21.77
C GLY A 530 39.80 -9.01 -22.70
N LYS A 531 39.90 -7.77 -22.19
CA LYS A 531 40.04 -6.57 -23.05
C LYS A 531 41.31 -6.57 -23.89
N ALA A 532 42.43 -6.99 -23.31
CA ALA A 532 43.71 -7.04 -24.03
C ALA A 532 43.64 -8.11 -25.13
N GLU A 533 43.04 -9.24 -24.83
CA GLU A 533 42.77 -10.34 -25.75
C GLU A 533 41.82 -9.91 -26.87
N ALA A 534 40.79 -9.12 -26.57
CA ALA A 534 39.87 -8.57 -27.56
C ALA A 534 40.56 -7.58 -28.52
N LEU A 535 41.48 -6.74 -28.04
CA LEU A 535 42.25 -5.85 -28.91
C LEU A 535 43.14 -6.65 -29.89
N LYS A 536 43.85 -7.66 -29.38
CA LYS A 536 44.66 -8.56 -30.22
C LYS A 536 43.79 -9.34 -31.21
N LEU A 537 42.62 -9.80 -30.77
CA LEU A 537 41.66 -10.48 -31.63
C LEU A 537 41.19 -9.57 -32.76
N ALA A 538 40.79 -8.33 -32.46
CA ALA A 538 40.35 -7.37 -33.47
C ALA A 538 41.47 -7.04 -34.47
N GLU A 539 42.70 -6.85 -34.00
CA GLU A 539 43.87 -6.61 -34.86
C GLU A 539 44.15 -7.82 -35.78
N ALA A 540 44.17 -9.04 -35.22
CA ALA A 540 44.37 -10.25 -36.00
C ALA A 540 43.25 -10.48 -37.03
N MET A 541 41.99 -10.26 -36.65
CA MET A 541 40.84 -10.35 -37.58
C MET A 541 40.97 -9.32 -38.71
N TRP A 542 41.45 -8.11 -38.43
CA TRP A 542 41.65 -7.07 -39.43
C TRP A 542 42.77 -7.40 -40.42
N ASP A 543 43.91 -7.85 -39.93
CA ASP A 543 45.11 -8.04 -40.75
C ASP A 543 45.13 -9.38 -41.50
N HIS A 544 44.58 -10.44 -40.89
CA HIS A 544 44.67 -11.80 -41.40
C HIS A 544 43.36 -12.39 -41.93
N GLY A 545 42.23 -11.68 -41.83
CA GLY A 545 40.93 -12.19 -42.28
C GLY A 545 40.61 -13.52 -41.58
N CYS A 546 40.20 -14.55 -42.32
CA CYS A 546 39.95 -15.89 -41.77
C CYS A 546 41.19 -16.59 -41.20
N GLY A 547 42.41 -16.17 -41.56
CA GLY A 547 43.66 -16.70 -41.02
C GLY A 547 44.01 -16.24 -39.60
N PHE A 548 43.19 -15.35 -38.98
CA PHE A 548 43.48 -14.74 -37.69
C PHE A 548 43.69 -15.77 -36.56
N GLY A 549 42.95 -16.89 -36.58
CA GLY A 549 43.01 -17.89 -35.52
C GLY A 549 44.36 -18.61 -35.43
N GLN A 550 45.01 -18.84 -36.58
CA GLN A 550 46.38 -19.40 -36.63
C GLN A 550 47.40 -18.38 -36.10
N ASN A 551 47.28 -17.11 -36.51
CA ASN A 551 48.15 -16.04 -36.04
C ASN A 551 48.08 -15.87 -34.50
N LEU A 552 46.88 -15.85 -33.92
CA LEU A 552 46.71 -15.78 -32.46
C LEU A 552 47.27 -17.02 -31.74
N THR A 553 47.12 -18.21 -32.33
CA THR A 553 47.68 -19.45 -31.78
C THR A 553 49.22 -19.41 -31.78
N ASP A 554 49.83 -18.88 -32.85
CA ASP A 554 51.28 -18.70 -32.95
C ASP A 554 51.80 -17.68 -31.92
N GLU A 555 50.98 -16.69 -31.55
CA GLU A 555 51.24 -15.72 -30.48
C GLU A 555 50.89 -16.21 -29.07
N ASN A 556 50.46 -17.48 -28.93
CA ASN A 556 50.04 -18.08 -27.67
C ASN A 556 48.87 -17.33 -26.99
N VAL A 557 47.94 -16.79 -27.78
CA VAL A 557 46.70 -16.14 -27.34
C VAL A 557 45.51 -17.06 -27.58
N THR A 558 44.78 -17.40 -26.53
CA THR A 558 43.59 -18.28 -26.62
C THR A 558 42.35 -17.48 -27.01
N TRP A 559 41.91 -17.64 -28.25
CA TRP A 559 40.71 -16.96 -28.78
C TRP A 559 39.45 -17.83 -28.77
N GLY A 560 39.62 -19.16 -28.66
CA GLY A 560 38.53 -20.14 -28.69
C GLY A 560 38.63 -21.01 -29.93
N ASP A 561 37.48 -21.25 -30.56
CA ASP A 561 37.33 -21.84 -31.89
C ASP A 561 36.23 -21.11 -32.68
N CYS A 562 35.96 -21.56 -33.90
CA CYS A 562 34.96 -20.93 -34.77
C CYS A 562 33.54 -20.91 -34.22
N TYR A 563 33.20 -21.88 -33.38
CA TYR A 563 31.86 -22.14 -32.85
C TYR A 563 31.70 -21.65 -31.41
N SER A 564 32.81 -21.41 -30.69
CA SER A 564 32.82 -20.96 -29.31
C SER A 564 34.02 -20.06 -29.02
N TRP A 565 33.73 -18.86 -28.53
CA TRP A 565 34.74 -17.90 -28.11
C TRP A 565 35.39 -18.29 -26.77
N SER A 566 36.65 -17.92 -26.59
CA SER A 566 37.40 -18.17 -25.36
C SER A 566 36.68 -17.60 -24.13
N ALA A 567 36.65 -18.38 -23.05
CA ALA A 567 36.13 -17.93 -21.76
C ALA A 567 36.85 -16.67 -21.23
N ALA A 568 38.08 -16.39 -21.71
CA ALA A 568 38.81 -15.16 -21.39
C ALA A 568 38.09 -13.90 -21.89
N LEU A 569 37.38 -13.99 -23.02
CA LEU A 569 36.65 -12.85 -23.61
C LEU A 569 35.36 -12.52 -22.84
N SER A 570 34.91 -13.37 -21.91
CA SER A 570 33.77 -13.19 -20.98
C SER A 570 32.44 -12.74 -21.61
N TRP A 571 32.36 -12.70 -22.95
CA TRP A 571 31.29 -12.04 -23.70
C TRP A 571 30.84 -12.87 -24.89
N PRO A 572 29.52 -13.01 -25.13
CA PRO A 572 29.02 -13.79 -26.25
C PRO A 572 29.00 -12.96 -27.55
N PHE A 573 29.71 -13.47 -28.54
CA PHE A 573 29.73 -12.96 -29.92
C PHE A 573 29.10 -13.98 -30.87
N LYS A 574 28.69 -13.53 -32.05
CA LYS A 574 28.33 -14.40 -33.16
C LYS A 574 29.51 -15.26 -33.57
N THR A 575 29.21 -16.43 -34.12
CA THR A 575 30.21 -17.41 -34.53
C THR A 575 30.76 -17.06 -35.93
N LEU A 576 31.99 -17.47 -36.22
CA LEU A 576 32.77 -16.94 -37.36
C LEU A 576 32.56 -17.71 -38.67
N GLU A 577 32.01 -18.91 -38.59
CA GLU A 577 31.91 -19.85 -39.70
C GLU A 577 31.05 -19.36 -40.87
N PHE A 578 30.26 -18.30 -40.67
CA PHE A 578 29.54 -17.64 -41.76
C PHE A 578 30.50 -16.91 -42.71
N PHE A 579 31.52 -16.23 -42.17
CA PHE A 579 32.55 -15.55 -42.96
C PHE A 579 33.70 -16.48 -43.34
N CYS A 580 34.00 -17.47 -42.49
CA CYS A 580 35.15 -18.35 -42.63
C CYS A 580 34.74 -19.84 -42.70
N PRO A 581 33.93 -20.26 -43.69
CA PRO A 581 33.40 -21.62 -43.75
C PRO A 581 34.45 -22.73 -43.97
N VAL A 582 35.62 -22.43 -44.53
CA VAL A 582 36.64 -23.43 -44.89
C VAL A 582 37.63 -23.62 -43.74
N THR A 583 38.15 -22.53 -43.19
CA THR A 583 38.95 -22.46 -41.97
C THR A 583 38.20 -23.08 -40.80
N CYS A 584 36.89 -22.84 -40.69
CA CYS A 584 36.06 -23.43 -39.65
C CYS A 584 35.60 -24.86 -39.94
N ASP A 585 35.95 -25.43 -41.09
CA ASP A 585 35.56 -26.78 -41.53
C ASP A 585 34.06 -27.04 -41.35
N CYS A 586 33.23 -26.25 -42.05
CA CYS A 586 31.78 -26.30 -41.96
C CYS A 586 31.18 -27.68 -42.24
N ARG A 587 30.96 -28.45 -41.17
CA ARG A 587 30.26 -29.74 -41.11
C ARG A 587 28.88 -29.51 -40.46
N SER A 588 27.81 -30.13 -40.97
CA SER A 588 26.42 -29.98 -40.48
C SER A 588 26.14 -30.39 -39.03
N GLN A 589 27.15 -30.76 -38.25
CA GLN A 589 26.93 -31.50 -37.02
C GLN A 589 26.55 -30.62 -35.81
N TYR A 590 26.66 -29.30 -35.93
CA TYR A 590 26.33 -28.37 -34.84
C TYR A 590 24.95 -27.74 -35.04
N SER A 591 24.06 -27.94 -34.07
CA SER A 591 22.67 -27.45 -34.10
C SER A 591 22.56 -25.93 -34.12
N ASN A 592 23.58 -25.21 -33.65
CA ASN A 592 23.60 -23.75 -33.53
C ASN A 592 24.56 -23.09 -34.53
N SER A 593 24.90 -23.79 -35.63
CA SER A 593 25.90 -23.28 -36.56
C SER A 593 25.35 -22.22 -37.52
N ALA A 594 26.14 -21.18 -37.72
CA ALA A 594 26.00 -20.19 -38.78
C ALA A 594 26.60 -20.65 -40.13
N CYS A 595 27.07 -21.91 -40.23
CA CYS A 595 27.70 -22.42 -41.45
C CYS A 595 26.80 -22.23 -42.67
N PRO A 596 27.35 -21.70 -43.79
CA PRO A 596 26.67 -21.66 -45.08
C PRO A 596 26.20 -23.04 -45.50
N THR A 597 24.97 -23.10 -46.00
CA THR A 597 24.36 -24.31 -46.56
C THR A 597 23.75 -24.02 -47.93
N PRO A 598 24.56 -23.62 -48.93
CA PRO A 598 24.07 -23.25 -50.25
C PRO A 598 23.23 -24.35 -50.87
N GLY A 599 22.00 -24.02 -51.26
CA GLY A 599 21.04 -25.00 -51.79
C GLY A 599 20.72 -26.17 -50.83
N GLY A 600 20.89 -25.95 -49.51
CA GLY A 600 20.64 -26.94 -48.46
C GLY A 600 21.76 -27.96 -48.25
N LYS A 601 22.91 -27.81 -48.91
CA LYS A 601 24.08 -28.71 -48.77
C LYS A 601 25.18 -28.05 -47.96
N ASN A 602 25.89 -28.84 -47.16
CA ASN A 602 27.02 -28.34 -46.40
C ASN A 602 28.23 -28.08 -47.31
N CYS A 603 29.13 -27.19 -46.90
CA CYS A 603 30.34 -26.86 -47.66
C CYS A 603 31.21 -28.08 -48.00
N ASN A 604 31.16 -29.13 -47.17
CA ASN A 604 31.87 -30.38 -47.42
C ASN A 604 31.16 -31.33 -48.41
N GLU A 605 29.85 -31.18 -48.62
CA GLU A 605 29.04 -31.98 -49.55
C GLU A 605 29.05 -31.41 -50.98
N LEU A 606 29.47 -30.16 -51.14
CA LEU A 606 29.69 -29.52 -52.43
C LEU A 606 30.93 -30.11 -53.11
N GLN A 607 30.74 -31.19 -53.88
CA GLN A 607 31.79 -31.79 -54.72
C GLN A 607 32.02 -31.02 -56.03
N SER A 608 31.03 -30.24 -56.49
CA SER A 608 31.08 -29.39 -57.69
C SER A 608 30.24 -28.13 -57.47
N CYS A 609 30.52 -27.06 -58.22
CA CYS A 609 29.73 -25.82 -58.15
C CYS A 609 28.24 -26.09 -58.38
N LEU A 610 27.40 -25.67 -57.43
CA LEU A 610 25.95 -25.74 -57.55
C LEU A 610 25.46 -24.43 -58.19
N PHE A 611 24.74 -24.52 -59.30
CA PHE A 611 24.07 -23.34 -59.88
C PHE A 611 22.65 -23.25 -59.33
N HIS A 612 22.33 -22.17 -58.62
CA HIS A 612 21.00 -21.95 -58.05
C HIS A 612 20.72 -20.44 -57.97
N ASN A 613 19.52 -20.01 -58.37
CA ASN A 613 19.12 -18.59 -58.42
C ASN A 613 20.16 -17.68 -59.10
N ASP A 614 20.66 -18.09 -60.27
CA ASP A 614 21.64 -17.34 -61.08
C ASP A 614 23.03 -17.12 -60.44
N VAL A 615 23.34 -17.83 -59.35
CA VAL A 615 24.63 -17.78 -58.65
C VAL A 615 25.27 -19.17 -58.58
N TYR A 616 26.59 -19.23 -58.75
CA TYR A 616 27.37 -20.45 -58.55
C TYR A 616 27.88 -20.53 -57.10
N TYR A 617 27.54 -21.63 -56.43
CA TYR A 617 28.02 -21.97 -55.10
C TYR A 617 29.08 -23.05 -55.20
N CYS A 618 30.35 -22.64 -55.15
CA CYS A 618 31.49 -23.54 -55.31
C CYS A 618 32.16 -23.83 -53.96
N LYS A 619 32.84 -24.98 -53.88
CA LYS A 619 33.87 -25.24 -52.87
C LYS A 619 35.20 -24.72 -53.43
N ASP A 620 36.02 -24.05 -52.63
CA ASP A 620 37.30 -23.43 -53.02
C ASP A 620 37.98 -24.07 -54.23
N ASN A 621 38.26 -23.25 -55.24
CA ASN A 621 39.00 -23.61 -56.46
C ASN A 621 38.38 -24.73 -57.34
N THR A 622 37.11 -25.11 -57.16
CA THR A 622 36.42 -25.94 -58.17
C THR A 622 36.11 -25.11 -59.42
N PRO A 623 36.62 -25.48 -60.61
CA PRO A 623 36.32 -24.76 -61.84
C PRO A 623 34.82 -24.83 -62.13
N VAL A 624 34.20 -23.68 -62.43
CA VAL A 624 32.81 -23.61 -62.89
C VAL A 624 32.72 -24.38 -64.20
N SER A 625 32.11 -25.57 -64.18
CA SER A 625 31.88 -26.34 -65.40
C SER A 625 30.82 -25.61 -66.22
N THR A 626 31.24 -24.87 -67.24
CA THR A 626 30.35 -24.32 -68.27
C THR A 626 29.91 -25.46 -69.19
N SER A 627 28.83 -26.16 -68.84
CA SER A 627 28.18 -27.14 -69.71
C SER A 627 26.72 -26.80 -69.90
#